data_AF-A0A1J0TKB4-F1
#
_entry.id   AF-A0A1J0TKB4-F1
#
_cell.length_a   1.000
_cell.length_b   1.000
_cell.length_c   1.000
_cell.angle_alpha   90.00
_cell.angle_beta   90.00
_cell.angle_gamma   90.00
#
_symmetry.space_group_name_H-M   'P 1'
#
loop_
_entity.id
_entity.type
_entity.pdbx_description
1 polymer ?
#
loop_
_entity_poly.entity_id
_entity_poly.type
_entity_poly.pdbx_seq_one_letter_code
_entity_poly.pdbx_strand_id
1 'polypeptide(L)'
;MTTMLEHSPAQKPAPQKPALSAREIEILRAWLLCESKSEAAASLFVTAATVSTHIVRIREKYARVGRTATTKTALLARALQDGVVSIDEL
;
A
#
# COMPACT_ATOMS: atom_id res chain seq x y z
N MET A 1 -8.10 -30.42 41.84
CA MET A 1 -8.00 -30.87 40.44
C MET A 1 -8.07 -29.63 39.56
N THR A 2 -7.02 -29.43 38.79
CA THR A 2 -6.70 -28.26 37.96
C THR A 2 -7.46 -28.30 36.64
N THR A 3 -8.10 -27.19 36.23
CA THR A 3 -8.43 -26.80 34.83
C THR A 3 -9.42 -25.61 34.86
N MET A 4 -9.34 -24.54 34.07
CA MET A 4 -8.39 -24.03 33.08
C MET A 4 -8.50 -22.50 33.10
N LEU A 5 -7.38 -21.80 32.88
CA LEU A 5 -7.38 -20.38 32.50
C LEU A 5 -8.12 -20.22 31.18
N GLU A 6 -9.23 -19.50 31.21
CA GLU A 6 -9.90 -18.93 30.04
C GLU A 6 -8.93 -17.93 29.38
N HIS A 7 -8.24 -18.36 28.33
CA HIS A 7 -7.39 -17.49 27.53
C HIS A 7 -8.29 -16.69 26.59
N SER A 8 -8.65 -15.48 26.99
CA SER A 8 -9.22 -14.47 26.10
C SER A 8 -8.31 -14.32 24.87
N PRO A 9 -8.82 -14.48 23.63
CA PRO A 9 -7.99 -14.23 22.45
C PRO A 9 -7.65 -12.74 22.45
N ALA A 10 -6.40 -12.42 22.76
CA ALA A 10 -5.87 -11.07 22.63
C ALA A 10 -6.18 -10.59 21.21
N GLN A 11 -7.08 -9.61 21.11
CA GLN A 11 -7.44 -8.96 19.86
C GLN A 11 -6.15 -8.38 19.28
N LYS A 12 -5.59 -9.03 18.25
CA LYS A 12 -4.43 -8.47 17.54
C LYS A 12 -4.87 -7.09 17.03
N PRO A 13 -4.19 -5.99 17.40
CA PRO A 13 -4.56 -4.68 16.88
C PRO A 13 -4.56 -4.76 15.37
N ALA A 14 -5.65 -4.30 14.74
CA ALA A 14 -5.77 -4.31 13.29
C ALA A 14 -4.52 -3.65 12.69
N PRO A 15 -3.90 -4.26 11.65
CA PRO A 15 -2.70 -3.68 11.05
C PRO A 15 -3.00 -2.26 10.61
N GLN A 16 -2.25 -1.29 11.15
CA GLN A 16 -2.47 0.12 10.87
C GLN A 16 -2.24 0.36 9.37
N LYS A 17 -3.26 0.91 8.69
CA LYS A 17 -3.15 1.33 7.29
C LYS A 17 -2.45 2.69 7.24
N PRO A 18 -1.58 2.94 6.25
CA PRO A 18 -1.00 4.27 6.09
C PRO A 18 -2.07 5.29 5.68
N ALA A 19 -1.97 6.51 6.21
CA ALA A 19 -2.79 7.63 5.76
C ALA A 19 -2.26 8.19 4.43
N LEU A 20 -2.70 7.61 3.32
CA LEU A 20 -2.44 8.12 1.97
C LEU A 20 -3.48 9.19 1.61
N SER A 21 -3.02 10.28 1.00
CA SER A 21 -3.91 11.28 0.40
C SER A 21 -4.57 10.73 -0.86
N ALA A 22 -5.65 11.38 -1.31
CA ALA A 22 -6.33 11.01 -2.55
C ALA A 22 -5.34 10.95 -3.74
N ARG A 23 -4.47 11.96 -3.88
CA ARG A 23 -3.48 11.99 -4.97
C ARG A 23 -2.44 10.87 -4.90
N GLU A 24 -2.05 10.48 -3.70
CA GLU A 24 -1.14 9.34 -3.52
C GLU A 24 -1.82 8.01 -3.87
N ILE A 25 -3.10 7.86 -3.54
CA ILE A 25 -3.89 6.69 -3.93
C ILE A 25 -4.01 6.61 -5.46
N GLU A 26 -4.37 7.71 -6.13
CA GLU A 26 -4.45 7.76 -7.60
C GLU A 26 -3.14 7.36 -8.26
N ILE A 27 -2.02 7.95 -7.82
CA ILE A 27 -0.69 7.67 -8.38
C ILE A 27 -0.26 6.23 -8.09
N LEU A 28 -0.54 5.73 -6.88
CA LEU A 28 -0.23 4.36 -6.52
C LEU A 28 -0.99 3.38 -7.41
N ARG A 29 -2.30 3.58 -7.58
CA ARG A 29 -3.14 2.74 -8.44
C ARG A 29 -2.63 2.75 -9.88
N ALA A 30 -2.48 3.92 -10.48
CA ALA A 30 -2.01 4.04 -11.85
C ALA A 30 -0.66 3.34 -12.07
N TRP A 31 0.30 3.50 -11.14
CA TRP A 31 1.60 2.86 -11.28
C TRP A 31 1.58 1.35 -11.06
N LEU A 32 0.70 0.83 -10.20
CA LEU A 32 0.58 -0.61 -9.99
C LEU A 32 -0.03 -1.32 -11.20
N LEU A 33 -0.90 -0.65 -11.95
CA LEU A 33 -1.60 -1.18 -13.12
C LEU A 33 -0.84 -1.02 -14.46
N CYS A 34 0.22 -0.20 -14.50
CA CYS A 34 1.06 -0.03 -15.68
C CYS A 34 2.40 -0.77 -15.55
N GLU A 35 3.10 -1.05 -16.64
CA GLU A 35 4.41 -1.69 -16.58
C GLU A 35 5.49 -0.72 -16.12
N SER A 36 5.40 0.54 -16.58
CA SER A 36 6.39 1.58 -16.34
C SER A 36 5.84 2.80 -15.60
N LYS A 37 6.74 3.61 -15.02
CA LYS A 37 6.37 4.92 -14.44
C LYS A 37 5.94 5.93 -15.49
N SER A 38 6.44 5.78 -16.73
CA SER A 38 6.12 6.67 -17.84
C SER A 38 4.68 6.47 -18.33
N GLU A 39 4.22 5.22 -18.45
CA GLU A 39 2.82 4.91 -18.75
C GLU A 39 1.86 5.45 -17.69
N ALA A 40 2.16 5.20 -16.41
CA ALA A 40 1.35 5.72 -15.31
C ALA A 40 1.35 7.27 -15.25
N ALA A 41 2.46 7.89 -15.64
CA ALA A 41 2.56 9.34 -15.72
C ALA A 41 1.70 9.89 -16.88
N ALA A 42 1.70 9.21 -18.03
CA ALA A 42 0.89 9.57 -19.18
C ALA A 42 -0.62 9.48 -18.87
N SER A 43 -1.07 8.43 -18.18
CA SER A 43 -2.49 8.27 -17.80
C SER A 43 -2.98 9.32 -16.80
N LEU A 44 -2.08 9.90 -16.00
CA LEU A 44 -2.38 10.92 -15.00
C LEU A 44 -1.99 12.34 -15.42
N PHE A 45 -1.51 12.53 -16.66
CA PHE A 45 -1.01 13.80 -17.20
C PHE A 45 0.05 14.47 -16.30
N VAL A 46 0.99 13.68 -15.78
CA VAL A 46 2.15 14.13 -14.99
C VAL A 46 3.46 13.64 -15.58
N THR A 47 4.58 13.90 -14.91
CA THR A 47 5.89 13.36 -15.30
C THR A 47 6.22 12.07 -14.54
N ALA A 48 7.08 11.22 -15.13
CA ALA A 48 7.61 10.04 -14.45
C ALA A 48 8.42 10.39 -13.18
N ALA A 49 9.02 11.58 -13.14
CA ALA A 49 9.70 12.11 -11.94
C ALA A 49 8.68 12.37 -10.81
N THR A 50 7.54 13.00 -11.13
CA THR A 50 6.43 13.19 -10.18
C THR A 50 5.95 11.85 -9.61
N VAL A 51 5.68 10.85 -10.46
CA VAL A 51 5.32 9.50 -10.02
C VAL A 51 6.38 8.94 -9.07
N SER A 52 7.66 9.03 -9.44
CA SER A 52 8.78 8.55 -8.62
C SER A 52 8.80 9.20 -7.23
N THR A 53 8.67 10.52 -7.14
CA THR A 53 8.62 11.24 -5.86
C THR A 53 7.44 10.79 -5.00
N HIS A 54 6.26 10.62 -5.59
CA HIS A 54 5.09 10.12 -4.87
C HIS A 54 5.29 8.68 -4.37
N ILE A 55 5.88 7.78 -5.17
CA ILE A 55 6.17 6.41 -4.73
C ILE A 55 7.14 6.38 -3.54
N VAL A 56 8.16 7.25 -3.52
CA VAL A 56 9.06 7.36 -2.36
C VAL A 56 8.27 7.75 -1.09
N ARG A 57 7.43 8.79 -1.17
CA ARG A 57 6.61 9.25 -0.04
C ARG A 57 5.61 8.20 0.44
N ILE A 58 4.97 7.49 -0.49
CA ILE A 58 4.04 6.40 -0.17
C ILE A 58 4.78 5.30 0.60
N ARG A 59 5.97 4.89 0.15
CA ARG A 59 6.79 3.88 0.83
C ARG A 59 7.19 4.32 2.23
N GLU A 60 7.53 5.59 2.41
CA GLU A 60 7.81 6.17 3.74
C GLU A 60 6.58 6.10 4.65
N LYS A 61 5.38 6.42 4.14
CA LYS A 61 4.13 6.30 4.91
C LYS A 61 3.83 4.86 5.32
N TYR A 62 4.05 3.90 4.43
CA TYR A 62 3.96 2.48 4.74
C TYR A 62 4.99 2.06 5.81
N ALA A 63 6.22 2.53 5.72
CA ALA A 63 7.26 2.25 6.70
C ALA A 63 6.93 2.83 8.09
N ARG A 64 6.35 4.04 8.16
CA ARG A 64 5.94 4.69 9.42
C ARG A 64 4.89 3.91 10.21
N VAL A 65 4.04 3.14 9.53
CA VAL A 65 3.06 2.24 10.17
C VAL A 65 3.60 0.81 10.34
N GLY A 66 4.91 0.59 10.15
CA GLY A 66 5.56 -0.72 10.32
C GLY A 66 5.31 -1.71 9.17
N ARG A 67 4.82 -1.24 8.01
CA ARG A 67 4.45 -2.08 6.86
C ARG A 67 5.28 -1.78 5.62
N THR A 68 6.60 -1.77 5.77
CA THR A 68 7.58 -1.45 4.70
C THR A 68 7.34 -2.25 3.41
N ALA A 69 7.48 -1.58 2.27
CA ALA A 69 7.32 -2.14 0.93
C ALA A 69 8.33 -1.54 -0.05
N THR A 70 9.51 -2.15 -0.17
CA THR A 70 10.64 -1.60 -0.96
C THR A 70 10.60 -1.93 -2.45
N THR A 71 9.84 -2.95 -2.85
CA THR A 71 9.68 -3.39 -4.25
C THR A 71 8.28 -3.03 -4.76
N LYS A 72 8.08 -3.03 -6.09
CA LYS A 72 6.75 -2.82 -6.70
C LYS A 72 5.79 -3.92 -6.23
N THR A 73 6.22 -5.17 -6.26
CA THR A 73 5.43 -6.33 -5.81
C THR A 73 5.08 -6.27 -4.33
N ALA A 74 6.01 -5.88 -3.46
CA ALA A 74 5.70 -5.69 -2.03
C ALA A 74 4.67 -4.57 -1.84
N LEU A 75 4.77 -3.49 -2.62
CA LEU A 75 3.82 -2.38 -2.55
C LEU A 75 2.45 -2.77 -3.10
N LEU A 76 2.40 -3.59 -4.16
CA LEU A 76 1.18 -4.20 -4.67
C LEU A 76 0.49 -5.05 -3.59
N ALA A 77 1.23 -5.94 -2.93
CA ALA A 77 0.67 -6.78 -1.87
C ALA A 77 0.08 -5.94 -0.72
N ARG A 78 0.73 -4.82 -0.37
CA ARG A 78 0.18 -3.88 0.62
C ARG A 78 -1.07 -3.17 0.13
N ALA A 79 -1.05 -2.68 -1.11
CA ALA A 79 -2.18 -2.01 -1.73
C ALA A 79 -3.42 -2.93 -1.83
N LEU A 80 -3.22 -4.22 -2.16
CA LEU A 80 -4.28 -5.24 -2.12
C LEU A 80 -4.84 -5.44 -0.70
N GLN A 81 -3.97 -5.62 0.30
CA GLN A 81 -4.38 -5.75 1.71
C GLN A 81 -5.17 -4.54 2.21
N ASP A 82 -4.84 -3.35 1.70
CA ASP A 82 -5.44 -2.10 2.15
C ASP A 82 -6.69 -1.71 1.34
N GLY A 83 -6.98 -2.42 0.24
CA GLY A 83 -8.11 -2.16 -0.66
C GLY A 83 -7.86 -1.00 -1.63
N VAL A 84 -6.59 -0.63 -1.83
CA VAL A 84 -6.19 0.43 -2.78
C VAL A 84 -6.25 -0.08 -4.23
N VAL A 85 -6.07 -1.37 -4.47
CA VAL A 85 -6.34 -2.05 -5.76
C VAL A 85 -7.00 -3.38 -5.46
N SER A 86 -7.73 -3.94 -6.42
CA SER A 86 -8.33 -5.27 -6.34
C SER A 86 -7.65 -6.26 -7.28
N ILE A 87 -7.76 -7.56 -6.98
CA ILE A 87 -7.18 -8.64 -7.81
C ILE A 87 -7.80 -8.65 -9.22
N ASP A 88 -9.09 -8.30 -9.33
CA ASP A 88 -9.83 -8.22 -10.60
C ASP A 88 -9.29 -7.13 -11.55
N GLU A 89 -8.48 -6.19 -11.04
CA GLU A 89 -7.92 -5.08 -11.82
C GLU A 89 -6.54 -5.40 -12.41
N LEU A 90 -5.90 -6.51 -12.00
CA LEU A 90 -4.54 -6.89 -12.39
C LEU A 90 -4.50 -7.70 -13.69
#